data_AF-A0A3C0HHQ4-F1
#
_entry.id   AF-A0A3C0HHQ4-F1
#
_cell.length_a   1.000
_cell.length_b   1.000
_cell.length_c   1.000
_cell.angle_alpha   90.00
_cell.angle_beta   90.00
_cell.angle_gamma   90.00
#
_symmetry.space_group_name_H-M   'P 1'
#
loop_
_entity.id
_entity.type
_entity.pdbx_description
1 polymer ?
#
loop_
_entity_poly.entity_id
_entity_poly.type
_entity_poly.pdbx_seq_one_letter_code
_entity_poly.pdbx_strand_id
1 'polypeptide(L)'
;MPIRKPLRLALALALAAGVVTPSALLALSAPGEPLRDAAAKRAPVAFKAAHLAPSAALRLQPLAAERLAALQRHNAATGGKRLQIGISRGVVDEAEIALPPAFSWIPVSGGHVLRLDIVSPGAAALRSALDVAALPDGTELRVASSAGGPVEWADLAAMRAGADGNGLYWTPVTAGETQRFELFVPGAAPRAHAALQRVSHFVTSPFQPLDLGKALGTSGTCNIDVACRTGALGPAFVNAKNAVARMVFEDGGAFTCTGTLLNDSTPATQVPYLFSAAHCFDTQAVASTLVTFWGYESPSCGQRSAGANTQVTGGADLLFATLTSDASFMRLRATPAAGAFLAGWNSATLSPSTPVIAIHHPRGDNKKVSEGSHSGFQGGVAIGGQALTSTARASWTTGTTEPGSSGSGLFTLAGGEYQLRGGLAGGSASCANSGQSEAAGNVDFYSRFDQVFASLQPWLGAPTAGPTRDYTGAWFVPAESGWGLTVFNFPGQLFALFFVYDSQGRPTWYRLQGAWTGADIVSADLERATGPAWSSSFNPNAVSFSRVGSGTMTFTSATSATLTFTDGTVNRTVTLQKL
;
A
#
# COMPACT_ATOMS: atom_id res chain seq x y z
N MET A 1 -8.51 -51.37 71.14
CA MET A 1 -9.42 -51.08 70.01
C MET A 1 -8.97 -49.79 69.34
N PRO A 2 -8.29 -49.86 68.17
CA PRO A 2 -7.72 -48.69 67.50
C PRO A 2 -8.68 -48.16 66.41
N ILE A 3 -8.78 -46.84 66.28
CA ILE A 3 -9.42 -46.19 65.13
C ILE A 3 -8.30 -45.67 64.23
N ARG A 4 -8.12 -46.34 63.09
CA ARG A 4 -7.25 -45.89 61.99
C ARG A 4 -8.03 -44.94 61.08
N LYS A 5 -7.48 -43.75 60.80
CA LYS A 5 -7.86 -42.90 59.66
C LYS A 5 -6.82 -43.07 58.53
N PRO A 6 -7.23 -43.03 57.25
CA PRO A 6 -6.37 -43.36 56.12
C PRO A 6 -5.46 -42.19 55.71
N LEU A 7 -4.22 -42.54 55.35
CA LEU A 7 -3.21 -41.68 54.73
C LEU A 7 -3.55 -41.51 53.24
N ARG A 8 -3.77 -40.27 52.78
CA ARG A 8 -3.92 -39.96 51.34
C ARG A 8 -2.54 -39.76 50.73
N LEU A 9 -2.18 -40.63 49.79
CA LEU A 9 -0.98 -40.49 48.96
C LEU A 9 -1.30 -39.55 47.79
N ALA A 10 -0.65 -38.39 47.72
CA ALA A 10 -0.76 -37.47 46.59
C ALA A 10 0.20 -37.92 45.48
N LEU A 11 -0.35 -38.29 44.32
CA LEU A 11 0.41 -38.60 43.11
C LEU A 11 0.67 -37.28 42.37
N ALA A 12 1.93 -36.82 42.34
CA ALA A 12 2.33 -35.65 41.58
C ALA A 12 2.41 -36.01 40.08
N LEU A 13 1.51 -35.45 39.27
CA LEU A 13 1.55 -35.53 37.82
C LEU A 13 2.52 -34.44 37.31
N ALA A 14 3.70 -34.83 36.83
CA ALA A 14 4.60 -33.92 36.14
C ALA A 14 4.08 -33.68 34.71
N LEU A 15 3.38 -32.56 34.49
CA LEU A 15 3.13 -32.05 33.14
C LEU A 15 4.44 -31.43 32.61
N ALA A 16 5.10 -32.13 31.69
CA ALA A 16 6.11 -31.52 30.84
C ALA A 16 5.39 -30.61 29.83
N ALA A 17 5.20 -29.34 30.20
CA ALA A 17 4.80 -28.31 29.25
C ALA A 17 5.97 -28.08 28.29
N GLY A 18 5.86 -28.64 27.08
CA GLY A 18 6.76 -28.29 25.98
C GLY A 18 6.62 -26.80 25.70
N VAL A 19 7.64 -26.03 26.08
CA VAL A 19 7.78 -24.64 25.65
C VAL A 19 8.01 -24.69 24.14
N VAL A 20 6.95 -24.42 23.37
CA VAL A 20 7.09 -24.04 21.97
C VAL A 20 7.77 -22.68 21.99
N THR A 21 9.08 -22.65 21.81
CA THR A 21 9.77 -21.41 21.50
C THR A 21 9.23 -20.93 20.15
N PRO A 22 8.69 -19.71 20.04
CA PRO A 22 8.35 -19.17 18.73
C PRO A 22 9.65 -19.16 17.94
N SER A 23 9.70 -19.91 16.84
CA SER A 23 10.80 -19.81 15.89
C SER A 23 10.92 -18.34 15.51
N ALA A 24 12.06 -17.73 15.81
CA ALA A 24 12.35 -16.38 15.36
C ALA A 24 12.19 -16.39 13.84
N LEU A 25 11.14 -15.73 13.33
CA LEU A 25 11.01 -15.45 11.91
C LEU A 25 12.33 -14.80 11.49
N LEU A 26 13.07 -15.47 10.61
CA LEU A 26 14.26 -14.91 10.00
C LEU A 26 13.88 -13.54 9.43
N ALA A 27 14.61 -12.50 9.80
CA ALA A 27 14.38 -11.17 9.28
C ALA A 27 14.45 -11.22 7.73
N LEU A 28 13.33 -10.91 7.09
CA LEU A 28 13.21 -10.84 5.64
C LEU A 28 13.60 -9.44 5.16
N SER A 29 14.13 -9.38 3.95
CA SER A 29 14.31 -8.14 3.20
C SER A 29 14.07 -8.38 1.73
N ALA A 30 13.69 -7.33 1.01
CA ALA A 30 13.65 -7.33 -0.45
C ALA A 30 14.51 -6.16 -0.95
N PRO A 31 15.31 -6.36 -2.01
CA PRO A 31 15.94 -5.26 -2.70
C PRO A 31 14.88 -4.41 -3.39
N GLY A 32 15.21 -3.14 -3.64
CA GLY A 32 14.37 -2.32 -4.50
C GLY A 32 14.56 -2.69 -5.96
N GLU A 33 13.60 -2.31 -6.81
CA GLU A 33 13.71 -2.49 -8.26
C GLU A 33 13.04 -1.34 -9.03
N PRO A 34 13.50 -1.07 -10.26
CA PRO A 34 12.80 -0.14 -11.14
C PRO A 34 11.44 -0.71 -11.55
N LEU A 35 10.43 0.15 -11.64
CA LEU A 35 9.15 -0.22 -12.23
C LEU A 35 9.35 -0.52 -13.73
N ARG A 36 9.07 -1.75 -14.17
CA ARG A 36 9.24 -2.26 -15.53
C ARG A 36 8.19 -1.67 -16.46
N ASP A 37 6.92 -1.74 -16.04
CA ASP A 37 5.78 -1.15 -16.72
C ASP A 37 5.36 0.12 -15.98
N ALA A 38 5.98 1.23 -16.36
CA ALA A 38 5.42 2.54 -16.03
C ALA A 38 4.04 2.67 -16.66
N ALA A 39 3.11 3.36 -15.99
CA ALA A 39 1.87 3.78 -16.67
C ALA A 39 2.26 4.43 -18.01
N ALA A 40 1.81 3.85 -19.12
CA ALA A 40 1.92 4.53 -20.41
C ALA A 40 1.34 5.91 -20.21
N LYS A 41 2.06 6.97 -20.65
CA LYS A 41 1.49 8.33 -20.63
C LYS A 41 0.12 8.22 -21.28
N ARG A 42 -0.95 8.48 -20.52
CA ARG A 42 -2.30 8.48 -21.06
C ARG A 42 -2.27 9.41 -22.27
N ALA A 43 -2.74 8.91 -23.41
CA ALA A 43 -2.82 9.73 -24.62
C ALA A 43 -3.56 11.02 -24.26
N PRO A 44 -3.09 12.19 -24.73
CA PRO A 44 -3.77 13.45 -24.46
C PRO A 44 -5.24 13.31 -24.86
N VAL A 45 -6.13 13.51 -23.89
CA VAL A 45 -7.57 13.52 -24.13
C VAL A 45 -7.98 14.96 -24.44
N ALA A 46 -8.97 15.14 -25.30
CA ALA A 46 -9.64 16.41 -25.50
C ALA A 46 -11.08 16.32 -25.00
N PHE A 47 -11.67 17.48 -24.68
CA PHE A 47 -13.12 17.59 -24.49
C PHE A 47 -13.83 17.14 -25.77
N LYS A 48 -14.87 16.31 -25.65
CA LYS A 48 -15.67 15.86 -26.80
C LYS A 48 -16.36 17.04 -27.49
N ALA A 49 -16.70 18.08 -26.72
CA ALA A 49 -17.34 19.29 -27.21
C ALA A 49 -16.47 20.53 -27.00
N ALA A 50 -15.15 20.44 -27.25
CA ALA A 50 -14.21 21.54 -27.02
C ALA A 50 -14.59 22.88 -27.70
N HIS A 51 -15.26 22.81 -28.85
CA HIS A 51 -15.70 23.97 -29.65
C HIS A 51 -16.90 24.71 -29.05
N LEU A 52 -17.59 24.12 -28.08
CA LEU A 52 -18.75 24.72 -27.44
C LEU A 52 -18.33 25.53 -26.21
N ALA A 53 -19.01 26.63 -25.92
CA ALA A 53 -18.81 27.32 -24.64
C ALA A 53 -19.42 26.48 -23.50
N PRO A 54 -18.92 26.60 -22.25
CA PRO A 54 -19.61 26.03 -21.09
C PRO A 54 -21.07 26.51 -21.05
N SER A 55 -22.00 25.60 -20.77
CA SER A 55 -23.43 25.90 -20.78
C SER A 55 -23.87 26.76 -19.60
N ALA A 56 -23.12 26.70 -18.49
CA ALA A 56 -23.31 27.47 -17.27
C ALA A 56 -22.04 27.44 -16.39
N ALA A 57 -22.00 28.30 -15.38
CA ALA A 57 -21.03 28.22 -14.30
C ALA A 57 -21.75 27.93 -12.97
N LEU A 58 -21.30 26.89 -12.26
CA LEU A 58 -21.63 26.70 -10.85
C LEU A 58 -20.59 27.45 -10.02
N ARG A 59 -20.99 28.58 -9.45
CA ARG A 59 -20.13 29.39 -8.61
C ARG A 59 -20.48 29.17 -7.16
N LEU A 60 -19.49 28.86 -6.34
CA LEU A 60 -19.63 28.87 -4.88
C LEU A 60 -19.37 30.27 -4.36
N GLN A 61 -20.01 30.61 -3.24
CA GLN A 61 -19.76 31.84 -2.49
C GLN A 61 -18.26 31.98 -2.17
N PRO A 62 -17.74 33.21 -1.96
CA PRO A 62 -16.39 33.39 -1.43
C PRO A 62 -16.19 32.61 -0.12
N LEU A 63 -15.01 32.01 0.07
CA LEU A 63 -14.71 31.27 1.29
C LEU A 63 -14.63 32.23 2.48
N ALA A 64 -15.44 31.99 3.52
CA ALA A 64 -15.43 32.78 4.74
C ALA A 64 -14.05 32.76 5.44
N ALA A 65 -13.56 33.93 5.87
CA ALA A 65 -12.24 34.10 6.47
C ALA A 65 -12.06 33.26 7.75
N GLU A 66 -13.14 33.05 8.50
CA GLU A 66 -13.16 32.25 9.73
C GLU A 66 -12.84 30.78 9.45
N ARG A 67 -13.24 30.24 8.30
CA ARG A 67 -12.93 28.86 7.89
C ARG A 67 -11.45 28.72 7.58
N LEU A 68 -10.86 29.70 6.90
CA LEU A 68 -9.40 29.74 6.67
C LEU A 68 -8.63 29.85 7.99
N ALA A 69 -9.09 30.71 8.90
CA ALA A 69 -8.50 30.84 10.24
C ALA A 69 -8.65 29.56 11.07
N ALA A 70 -9.75 28.83 10.94
CA ALA A 70 -9.95 27.54 11.59
C ALA A 70 -8.97 26.48 11.07
N LEU A 71 -8.77 26.42 9.76
CA LEU A 71 -7.77 25.54 9.14
C LEU A 71 -6.35 25.90 9.61
N GLN A 72 -6.01 27.19 9.68
CA GLN A 72 -4.72 27.64 10.21
C GLN A 72 -4.52 27.24 11.67
N ARG A 73 -5.55 27.39 12.52
CA ARG A 73 -5.51 26.91 13.91
C ARG A 73 -5.36 25.40 13.99
N HIS A 74 -6.05 24.64 13.15
CA HIS A 74 -5.91 23.19 13.07
C HIS A 74 -4.46 22.78 12.76
N ASN A 75 -3.84 23.41 11.77
CA ASN A 75 -2.45 23.13 11.38
C ASN A 75 -1.38 23.67 12.35
N ALA A 76 -1.75 24.63 13.21
CA ALA A 76 -0.88 25.16 14.25
C ALA A 76 -0.99 24.39 15.58
N ALA A 77 -2.07 23.62 15.78
CA ALA A 77 -2.24 22.82 16.97
C ALA A 77 -1.10 21.79 17.08
N THR A 78 -0.51 21.71 18.28
CA THR A 78 0.60 20.79 18.54
C THR A 78 0.09 19.35 18.61
N GLY A 79 0.89 18.42 18.07
CA GLY A 79 0.72 16.99 18.32
C GLY A 79 0.77 16.11 17.07
N GLY A 80 0.00 16.40 16.01
CA GLY A 80 -0.02 15.58 14.79
C GLY A 80 0.83 16.17 13.66
N LYS A 81 1.33 15.34 12.73
CA LYS A 81 2.06 15.79 11.54
C LYS A 81 1.28 15.66 10.21
N ARG A 82 -0.02 15.27 10.20
CA ARG A 82 -0.84 15.42 8.98
C ARG A 82 -1.16 16.90 8.75
N LEU A 83 -1.16 17.36 7.50
CA LEU A 83 -1.40 18.76 7.18
C LEU A 83 -2.69 18.93 6.39
N GLN A 84 -3.62 19.75 6.88
CA GLN A 84 -4.80 20.13 6.13
C GLN A 84 -4.44 21.20 5.09
N ILE A 85 -4.76 20.97 3.83
CA ILE A 85 -4.44 21.85 2.69
C ILE A 85 -5.68 22.32 1.92
N GLY A 86 -6.86 21.88 2.33
CA GLY A 86 -8.11 22.31 1.71
C GLY A 86 -9.34 22.08 2.58
N ILE A 87 -10.43 22.66 2.10
CA ILE A 87 -11.70 22.74 2.78
C ILE A 87 -12.76 22.14 1.86
N SER A 88 -13.49 21.15 2.37
CA SER A 88 -14.61 20.56 1.66
C SER A 88 -15.84 21.46 1.75
N ARG A 89 -16.48 21.74 0.61
CA ARG A 89 -17.60 22.68 0.47
C ARG A 89 -18.81 21.96 -0.12
N GLY A 90 -19.97 22.13 0.51
CA GLY A 90 -21.24 21.56 0.03
C GLY A 90 -21.81 22.40 -1.11
N VAL A 91 -22.15 21.78 -2.24
CA VAL A 91 -22.67 22.54 -3.40
C VAL A 91 -24.04 23.12 -3.11
N VAL A 92 -24.94 22.33 -2.50
CA VAL A 92 -26.30 22.77 -2.17
C VAL A 92 -26.29 23.95 -1.19
N ASP A 93 -25.37 23.94 -0.23
CA ASP A 93 -25.32 24.93 0.85
C ASP A 93 -24.57 26.21 0.47
N GLU A 94 -23.59 26.11 -0.45
CA GLU A 94 -22.62 27.19 -0.69
C GLU A 94 -22.65 27.76 -2.12
N ALA A 95 -23.56 27.34 -3.00
CA ALA A 95 -23.71 27.93 -4.33
C ALA A 95 -24.22 29.39 -4.28
N GLU A 96 -23.73 30.25 -5.19
CA GLU A 96 -24.13 31.67 -5.29
C GLU A 96 -25.59 31.85 -5.67
N ILE A 97 -26.07 30.99 -6.56
CA ILE A 97 -27.44 30.96 -7.06
C ILE A 97 -27.97 29.56 -6.78
N ALA A 98 -29.24 29.43 -6.39
CA ALA A 98 -29.92 28.15 -6.37
C ALA A 98 -29.70 27.47 -7.72
N LEU A 99 -29.13 26.25 -7.71
CA LEU A 99 -28.72 25.53 -8.92
C LEU A 99 -29.78 25.69 -10.03
N PRO A 100 -29.41 26.09 -11.26
CA PRO A 100 -30.39 26.25 -12.32
C PRO A 100 -31.18 24.94 -12.47
N PRO A 101 -32.52 24.99 -12.55
CA PRO A 101 -33.38 23.81 -12.39
C PRO A 101 -33.22 22.75 -13.50
N ALA A 102 -32.48 23.04 -14.57
CA ALA A 102 -32.08 22.07 -15.57
C ALA A 102 -30.70 22.40 -16.13
N PHE A 103 -29.78 21.45 -16.02
CA PHE A 103 -28.53 21.48 -16.77
C PHE A 103 -28.83 21.32 -18.26
N SER A 104 -28.33 22.23 -19.09
CA SER A 104 -28.53 22.18 -20.54
C SER A 104 -27.63 21.11 -21.17
N TRP A 105 -28.21 19.98 -21.51
CA TRP A 105 -27.54 18.93 -22.28
C TRP A 105 -27.44 19.33 -23.75
N ILE A 106 -26.22 19.26 -24.29
CA ILE A 106 -25.95 19.59 -25.69
C ILE A 106 -25.80 18.29 -26.49
N PRO A 107 -26.56 18.10 -27.59
CA PRO A 107 -26.41 16.93 -28.43
C PRO A 107 -25.04 16.92 -29.12
N VAL A 108 -24.40 15.75 -29.14
CA VAL A 108 -23.13 15.49 -29.83
C VAL A 108 -23.21 14.15 -30.56
N SER A 109 -22.19 13.81 -31.35
CA SER A 109 -22.11 12.48 -31.95
C SER A 109 -22.12 11.39 -30.86
N GLY A 110 -23.05 10.45 -30.96
CA GLY A 110 -23.20 9.31 -30.04
C GLY A 110 -23.93 9.59 -28.73
N GLY A 111 -24.34 10.82 -28.44
CA GLY A 111 -25.05 11.11 -27.19
C GLY A 111 -25.18 12.59 -26.87
N HIS A 112 -25.06 12.92 -25.58
CA HIS A 112 -25.18 14.29 -25.09
C HIS A 112 -24.03 14.62 -24.14
N VAL A 113 -23.65 15.89 -24.10
CA VAL A 113 -22.69 16.41 -23.11
C VAL A 113 -23.32 17.46 -22.23
N LEU A 114 -22.94 17.47 -20.97
CA LEU A 114 -23.12 18.58 -20.06
C LEU A 114 -21.77 19.25 -19.86
N ARG A 115 -21.66 20.56 -20.12
CA ARG A 115 -20.46 21.36 -19.82
C ARG A 115 -20.75 22.42 -18.77
N LEU A 116 -19.91 22.44 -17.73
CA LEU A 116 -20.03 23.32 -16.57
C LEU A 116 -18.65 23.86 -16.20
N ASP A 117 -18.58 25.13 -15.83
CA ASP A 117 -17.43 25.63 -15.05
C ASP A 117 -17.77 25.56 -13.56
N ILE A 118 -17.01 24.79 -12.79
CA ILE A 118 -17.14 24.73 -11.33
C ILE A 118 -16.13 25.73 -10.76
N VAL A 119 -16.63 26.76 -10.09
CA VAL A 119 -15.83 27.88 -9.59
C VAL A 119 -15.90 27.93 -8.08
N SER A 120 -14.73 27.88 -7.43
CA SER A 120 -14.59 28.14 -6.00
C SER A 120 -13.61 29.31 -5.81
N PRO A 121 -14.12 30.55 -5.69
CA PRO A 121 -13.30 31.76 -5.69
C PRO A 121 -12.15 31.70 -4.67
N GLY A 122 -10.95 32.07 -5.11
CA GLY A 122 -9.74 32.13 -4.30
C GLY A 122 -9.03 30.79 -4.07
N ALA A 123 -9.52 29.69 -4.63
CA ALA A 123 -8.85 28.39 -4.49
C ALA A 123 -7.56 28.32 -5.32
N ALA A 124 -6.49 27.80 -4.72
CA ALA A 124 -5.21 27.56 -5.40
C ALA A 124 -5.27 26.34 -6.34
N ALA A 125 -6.14 25.39 -6.00
CA ALA A 125 -6.52 24.24 -6.80
C ALA A 125 -7.90 23.77 -6.33
N LEU A 126 -8.58 22.94 -7.12
CA LEU A 126 -9.83 22.32 -6.70
C LEU A 126 -10.04 20.94 -7.32
N ARG A 127 -10.92 20.18 -6.70
CA ARG A 127 -11.52 18.97 -7.26
C ARG A 127 -12.97 18.84 -6.82
N SER A 128 -13.73 18.07 -7.58
CA SER A 128 -15.18 17.98 -7.43
C SER A 128 -15.59 16.56 -7.03
N ALA A 129 -16.67 16.40 -6.26
CA ALA A 129 -17.18 15.10 -5.84
C ALA A 129 -18.54 14.84 -6.48
N LEU A 130 -18.67 13.69 -7.15
CA LEU A 130 -19.86 13.30 -7.87
C LEU A 130 -20.44 12.00 -7.31
N ASP A 131 -21.74 11.96 -7.09
CA ASP A 131 -22.50 10.72 -6.89
C ASP A 131 -22.62 9.96 -8.22
N VAL A 132 -21.91 8.85 -8.32
CA VAL A 132 -21.82 8.08 -9.56
C VAL A 132 -22.78 6.89 -9.62
N ALA A 133 -23.60 6.70 -8.58
CA ALA A 133 -24.51 5.56 -8.49
C ALA A 133 -25.59 5.61 -9.58
N ALA A 134 -26.18 6.79 -9.79
CA ALA A 134 -27.29 6.99 -10.72
C ALA A 134 -26.86 7.34 -12.17
N LEU A 135 -25.55 7.37 -12.46
CA LEU A 135 -25.06 7.71 -13.80
C LEU A 135 -25.31 6.55 -14.79
N PRO A 136 -25.78 6.82 -16.02
CA PRO A 136 -25.99 5.80 -17.04
C PRO A 136 -24.70 5.10 -17.48
N ASP A 137 -24.75 3.82 -17.82
CA ASP A 137 -23.60 3.10 -18.37
C ASP A 137 -23.07 3.78 -19.65
N GLY A 138 -21.74 3.74 -19.83
CA GLY A 138 -21.05 4.47 -20.89
C GLY A 138 -20.85 5.98 -20.62
N THR A 139 -21.21 6.46 -19.43
CA THR A 139 -20.89 7.83 -19.01
C THR A 139 -19.37 8.04 -18.96
N GLU A 140 -18.92 9.19 -19.45
CA GLU A 140 -17.52 9.61 -19.40
C GLU A 140 -17.41 11.00 -18.77
N LEU A 141 -16.43 11.16 -17.88
CA LEU A 141 -16.07 12.42 -17.27
C LEU A 141 -14.79 12.97 -17.87
N ARG A 142 -14.75 14.29 -18.12
CA ARG A 142 -13.54 15.06 -18.41
C ARG A 142 -13.46 16.29 -17.53
N VAL A 143 -12.27 16.55 -16.98
CA VAL A 143 -12.00 17.77 -16.23
C VAL A 143 -10.69 18.42 -16.64
N ALA A 144 -10.64 19.74 -16.61
CA ALA A 144 -9.40 20.50 -16.84
C ALA A 144 -9.42 21.80 -16.04
N SER A 145 -8.25 22.35 -15.74
CA SER A 145 -8.16 23.70 -15.18
C SER A 145 -8.53 24.75 -16.23
N SER A 146 -9.16 25.84 -15.81
CA SER A 146 -9.34 27.01 -16.67
C SER A 146 -8.01 27.69 -17.03
N ALA A 147 -7.01 27.58 -16.17
CA ALA A 147 -5.67 28.14 -16.31
C ALA A 147 -4.75 27.34 -17.27
N GLY A 148 -5.27 26.27 -17.87
CA GLY A 148 -4.52 25.38 -18.77
C GLY A 148 -4.03 24.10 -18.08
N GLY A 149 -3.39 23.22 -18.85
CA GLY A 149 -3.00 21.88 -18.40
C GLY A 149 -3.75 20.77 -19.14
N PRO A 150 -3.48 19.49 -18.81
CA PRO A 150 -4.11 18.37 -19.48
C PRO A 150 -5.61 18.28 -19.16
N VAL A 151 -6.37 17.71 -20.10
CA VAL A 151 -7.72 17.22 -19.81
C VAL A 151 -7.60 15.84 -19.20
N GLU A 152 -8.04 15.72 -17.96
CA GLU A 152 -8.12 14.45 -17.24
C GLU A 152 -9.44 13.75 -17.59
N TRP A 153 -9.44 12.41 -17.60
CA TRP A 153 -10.59 11.61 -18.04
C TRP A 153 -10.79 10.36 -17.20
N ALA A 154 -12.05 9.98 -17.01
CA ALA A 154 -12.48 8.71 -16.45
C ALA A 154 -13.80 8.23 -17.07
N ASP A 155 -13.91 6.93 -17.35
CA ASP A 155 -15.20 6.31 -17.63
C ASP A 155 -15.95 5.96 -16.32
N LEU A 156 -17.22 5.58 -16.45
CA LEU A 156 -18.04 5.24 -15.30
C LEU A 156 -17.54 4.04 -14.50
N ALA A 157 -16.87 3.07 -15.12
CA ALA A 157 -16.34 1.91 -14.41
C ALA A 157 -15.19 2.35 -13.47
N ALA A 158 -14.27 3.17 -13.98
CA ALA A 158 -13.20 3.77 -13.19
C ALA A 158 -13.76 4.70 -12.11
N MET A 159 -14.81 5.47 -12.41
CA MET A 159 -15.46 6.33 -11.42
C MET A 159 -16.10 5.53 -10.29
N ARG A 160 -16.84 4.47 -10.60
CA ARG A 160 -17.47 3.58 -9.61
C ARG A 160 -16.42 2.85 -8.76
N ALA A 161 -15.34 2.37 -9.38
CA ALA A 161 -14.23 1.78 -8.64
C ALA A 161 -13.53 2.81 -7.72
N GLY A 162 -13.47 4.08 -8.15
CA GLY A 162 -12.89 5.22 -7.44
C GLY A 162 -13.78 5.87 -6.39
N ALA A 163 -15.04 5.44 -6.25
CA ALA A 163 -15.97 6.08 -5.33
C ALA A 163 -15.61 5.80 -3.86
N ASP A 164 -15.82 6.80 -3.00
CA ASP A 164 -15.65 6.67 -1.55
C ASP A 164 -16.82 5.90 -0.91
N GLY A 165 -16.76 5.71 0.41
CA GLY A 165 -17.79 4.98 1.16
C GLY A 165 -19.19 5.61 1.11
N ASN A 166 -19.31 6.86 0.65
CA ASN A 166 -20.58 7.54 0.44
C ASN A 166 -21.05 7.48 -1.03
N GLY A 167 -20.36 6.70 -1.88
CA GLY A 167 -20.64 6.62 -3.31
C GLY A 167 -20.14 7.82 -4.10
N LEU A 168 -19.31 8.70 -3.50
CA LEU A 168 -18.80 9.89 -4.18
C LEU A 168 -17.47 9.59 -4.87
N TYR A 169 -17.44 9.78 -6.18
CA TYR A 169 -16.20 9.83 -6.93
C TYR A 169 -15.61 11.24 -6.89
N TRP A 170 -14.37 11.36 -6.43
CA TRP A 170 -13.62 12.60 -6.47
C TRP A 170 -12.84 12.72 -7.79
N THR A 171 -13.02 13.83 -8.50
CA THR A 171 -12.28 14.09 -9.73
C THR A 171 -10.77 14.22 -9.45
N PRO A 172 -9.93 14.06 -10.49
CA PRO A 172 -8.56 14.55 -10.48
C PRO A 172 -8.47 16.01 -9.99
N VAL A 173 -7.35 16.39 -9.35
CA VAL A 173 -7.13 17.78 -8.95
C VAL A 173 -6.81 18.60 -10.19
N THR A 174 -7.29 19.84 -10.23
CA THR A 174 -6.97 20.83 -11.26
C THR A 174 -6.49 22.13 -10.59
N ALA A 175 -5.49 22.79 -11.17
CA ALA A 175 -4.97 24.04 -10.64
C ALA A 175 -5.98 25.20 -10.75
N GLY A 176 -5.84 26.19 -9.88
CA GLY A 176 -6.66 27.40 -9.88
C GLY A 176 -8.08 27.21 -9.35
N GLU A 177 -8.84 28.30 -9.42
CA GLU A 177 -10.17 28.41 -8.80
C GLU A 177 -11.33 27.92 -9.68
N THR A 178 -11.05 27.49 -10.91
CA THR A 178 -12.08 27.01 -11.85
C THR A 178 -11.67 25.69 -12.48
N GLN A 179 -12.53 24.68 -12.32
CA GLN A 179 -12.45 23.40 -13.02
C GLN A 179 -13.50 23.37 -14.12
N ARG A 180 -13.03 23.31 -15.37
CA ARG A 180 -13.88 23.00 -16.53
C ARG A 180 -14.28 21.54 -16.43
N PHE A 181 -15.58 21.28 -16.51
CA PHE A 181 -16.17 19.99 -16.30
C PHE A 181 -17.02 19.60 -17.52
N GLU A 182 -16.84 18.40 -18.05
CA GLU A 182 -17.66 17.83 -19.12
C GLU A 182 -18.08 16.41 -18.75
N LEU A 183 -19.38 16.15 -18.77
CA LEU A 183 -19.95 14.82 -18.59
C LEU A 183 -20.65 14.41 -19.89
N PHE A 184 -20.16 13.34 -20.51
CA PHE A 184 -20.79 12.74 -21.68
C PHE A 184 -21.66 11.56 -21.23
N VAL A 185 -22.86 11.45 -21.81
CA VAL A 185 -23.77 10.31 -21.64
C VAL A 185 -24.21 9.79 -23.01
N PRO A 186 -24.24 8.47 -23.23
CA PRO A 186 -24.68 7.90 -24.50
C PRO A 186 -26.21 7.97 -24.64
N GLY A 187 -26.71 8.11 -25.87
CA GLY A 187 -28.14 8.08 -26.15
C GLY A 187 -28.88 9.37 -25.75
N ALA A 188 -30.07 9.23 -25.15
CA ALA A 188 -30.94 10.36 -24.83
C ALA A 188 -30.43 11.17 -23.63
N ALA A 189 -30.59 12.50 -23.69
CA ALA A 189 -30.28 13.37 -22.56
C ALA A 189 -31.13 12.98 -21.32
N PRO A 190 -30.50 12.76 -20.16
CA PRO A 190 -31.24 12.46 -18.95
C PRO A 190 -31.99 13.70 -18.46
N ARG A 191 -33.19 13.48 -17.89
CA ARG A 191 -34.12 14.56 -17.53
C ARG A 191 -33.63 15.45 -16.37
N ALA A 192 -32.79 14.94 -15.48
CA ALA A 192 -32.22 15.71 -14.38
C ALA A 192 -31.02 14.99 -13.77
N HIS A 193 -29.78 15.43 -14.02
CA HIS A 193 -28.67 15.12 -13.11
C HIS A 193 -27.63 16.24 -13.10
N ALA A 194 -27.31 16.75 -11.92
CA ALA A 194 -25.91 16.86 -11.54
C ALA A 194 -25.70 16.09 -10.26
N ALA A 195 -24.95 15.00 -10.39
CA ALA A 195 -24.36 14.22 -9.31
C ALA A 195 -23.42 15.04 -8.41
N LEU A 196 -23.15 16.30 -8.72
CA LEU A 196 -22.13 17.09 -8.06
C LEU A 196 -22.59 17.49 -6.65
N GLN A 197 -21.98 16.87 -5.64
CA GLN A 197 -22.35 17.05 -4.23
C GLN A 197 -21.42 18.04 -3.53
N ARG A 198 -20.11 17.98 -3.82
CA ARG A 198 -19.09 18.72 -3.07
C ARG A 198 -17.99 19.25 -3.97
N VAL A 199 -17.32 20.30 -3.50
CA VAL A 199 -16.08 20.83 -4.08
C VAL A 199 -15.05 20.90 -2.97
N SER A 200 -13.85 20.40 -3.23
CA SER A 200 -12.71 20.62 -2.34
C SER A 200 -11.95 21.86 -2.78
N HIS A 201 -11.97 22.88 -1.93
CA HIS A 201 -11.24 24.12 -2.09
C HIS A 201 -9.84 23.95 -1.51
N PHE A 202 -8.80 23.85 -2.34
CA PHE A 202 -7.43 23.84 -1.84
C PHE A 202 -6.95 25.26 -1.60
N VAL A 203 -6.40 25.51 -0.41
CA VAL A 203 -5.73 26.78 -0.07
C VAL A 203 -4.28 26.80 -0.54
N THR A 204 -3.73 25.64 -0.93
CA THR A 204 -2.41 25.50 -1.53
C THR A 204 -2.42 24.55 -2.72
N SER A 205 -1.59 24.83 -3.72
CA SER A 205 -1.53 24.00 -4.93
C SER A 205 -0.75 22.71 -4.66
N PRO A 206 -1.26 21.54 -5.08
CA PRO A 206 -0.47 20.32 -5.06
C PRO A 206 0.46 20.18 -6.28
N PHE A 207 0.45 21.13 -7.22
CA PHE A 207 1.23 21.09 -8.46
C PHE A 207 2.51 21.93 -8.44
N GLN A 208 2.57 22.95 -7.58
CA GLN A 208 3.70 23.87 -7.46
C GLN A 208 3.84 24.33 -6.01
N PRO A 209 5.08 24.58 -5.52
CA PRO A 209 5.26 25.28 -4.25
C PRO A 209 4.66 26.69 -4.37
N LEU A 210 3.91 27.13 -3.35
CA LEU A 210 3.35 28.48 -3.32
C LEU A 210 4.44 29.52 -3.03
N ASP A 211 4.46 30.61 -3.80
CA ASP A 211 5.20 31.83 -3.48
C ASP A 211 4.22 32.88 -2.92
N LEU A 212 4.65 33.58 -1.86
CA LEU A 212 4.02 34.71 -1.15
C LEU A 212 3.14 34.40 0.08
N GLY A 213 3.74 34.59 1.25
CA GLY A 213 3.20 35.48 2.29
C GLY A 213 2.11 34.97 3.25
N LYS A 214 1.43 33.84 3.01
CA LYS A 214 0.39 33.31 3.95
C LYS A 214 0.35 31.77 4.05
N ALA A 215 1.42 31.22 4.65
CA ALA A 215 1.43 30.19 5.71
C ALA A 215 1.00 28.71 5.49
N LEU A 216 0.76 28.18 4.29
CA LEU A 216 0.62 26.72 4.07
C LEU A 216 1.23 26.28 2.75
N GLY A 217 2.18 25.33 2.76
CA GLY A 217 2.85 24.86 1.55
C GLY A 217 4.37 25.10 1.47
N THR A 218 4.93 25.96 2.33
CA THR A 218 6.38 26.26 2.36
C THR A 218 7.00 25.63 3.59
N SER A 219 8.01 24.77 3.39
CA SER A 219 8.76 24.16 4.49
C SER A 219 9.77 25.12 5.11
N GLY A 220 10.19 24.87 6.35
CA GLY A 220 11.22 25.66 7.02
C GLY A 220 12.56 25.60 6.28
N THR A 221 13.36 26.65 6.42
CA THR A 221 14.61 26.85 5.65
C THR A 221 15.72 25.83 5.93
N CYS A 222 15.64 25.09 7.05
CA CYS A 222 16.58 24.03 7.35
C CYS A 222 16.37 22.77 6.50
N ASN A 223 15.20 22.60 5.88
CA ASN A 223 14.90 21.43 5.06
C ASN A 223 15.73 21.47 3.77
N ILE A 224 16.24 20.30 3.35
CA ILE A 224 17.19 20.19 2.25
C ILE A 224 16.49 19.53 1.05
N ASP A 225 16.45 20.21 -0.09
CA ASP A 225 15.94 19.60 -1.33
C ASP A 225 16.73 18.32 -1.68
N VAL A 226 16.03 17.28 -2.12
CA VAL A 226 16.67 16.03 -2.56
C VAL A 226 17.69 16.26 -3.69
N ALA A 227 17.49 17.28 -4.52
CA ALA A 227 18.45 17.68 -5.56
C ALA A 227 19.81 18.08 -4.99
N CYS A 228 19.85 18.69 -3.80
CA CYS A 228 21.10 19.07 -3.13
C CYS A 228 21.94 17.88 -2.70
N ARG A 229 21.32 16.70 -2.54
CA ARG A 229 21.97 15.50 -1.99
C ARG A 229 22.16 14.38 -2.99
N THR A 230 21.56 14.50 -4.18
CA THR A 230 21.63 13.49 -5.24
C THR A 230 23.07 13.14 -5.63
N GLY A 231 23.95 14.14 -5.80
CA GLY A 231 25.36 13.89 -6.14
C GLY A 231 26.15 13.24 -4.99
N ALA A 232 25.88 13.63 -3.75
CA ALA A 232 26.62 13.15 -2.57
C ALA A 232 26.17 11.75 -2.10
N LEU A 233 24.87 11.44 -2.21
CA LEU A 233 24.28 10.17 -1.75
C LEU A 233 24.16 9.12 -2.86
N GLY A 234 24.40 9.51 -4.11
CA GLY A 234 24.57 8.59 -5.23
C GLY A 234 23.29 7.90 -5.73
N PRO A 235 23.44 6.87 -6.60
CA PRO A 235 22.32 6.25 -7.31
C PRO A 235 21.29 5.57 -6.39
N ALA A 236 21.72 4.93 -5.32
CA ALA A 236 20.81 4.30 -4.35
C ALA A 236 19.83 5.32 -3.74
N PHE A 237 20.30 6.54 -3.49
CA PHE A 237 19.43 7.62 -3.02
C PHE A 237 18.46 8.09 -4.11
N VAL A 238 18.90 8.13 -5.37
CA VAL A 238 18.02 8.44 -6.50
C VAL A 238 16.88 7.41 -6.61
N ASN A 239 17.20 6.13 -6.45
CA ASN A 239 16.20 5.06 -6.40
C ASN A 239 15.21 5.29 -5.25
N ALA A 240 15.71 5.53 -4.03
CA ALA A 240 14.89 5.77 -2.85
C ALA A 240 13.97 6.98 -2.99
N LYS A 241 14.49 8.13 -3.46
CA LYS A 241 13.66 9.33 -3.63
C LYS A 241 12.60 9.15 -4.71
N ASN A 242 12.86 8.33 -5.73
CA ASN A 242 11.90 8.04 -6.81
C ASN A 242 10.77 7.09 -6.36
N ALA A 243 10.91 6.43 -5.21
CA ALA A 243 9.84 5.67 -4.57
C ALA A 243 8.89 6.52 -3.71
N VAL A 244 9.25 7.79 -3.44
CA VAL A 244 8.48 8.66 -2.53
C VAL A 244 7.52 9.55 -3.32
N ALA A 245 6.26 9.50 -2.92
CA ALA A 245 5.18 10.32 -3.46
C ALA A 245 4.59 11.24 -2.40
N ARG A 246 4.15 12.42 -2.85
CA ARG A 246 3.24 13.26 -2.07
C ARG A 246 1.82 12.72 -2.22
N MET A 247 1.13 12.58 -1.10
CA MET A 247 -0.25 12.10 -1.04
C MET A 247 -1.20 13.27 -0.81
N VAL A 248 -2.35 13.26 -1.49
CA VAL A 248 -3.48 14.17 -1.30
C VAL A 248 -4.77 13.35 -1.23
N PHE A 249 -5.59 13.57 -0.20
CA PHE A 249 -6.81 12.79 0.05
C PHE A 249 -7.86 13.63 0.78
N GLU A 250 -9.10 13.14 0.82
CA GLU A 250 -10.24 13.81 1.44
C GLU A 250 -10.75 13.08 2.68
N ASP A 251 -10.82 13.81 3.79
CA ASP A 251 -11.30 13.33 5.09
C ASP A 251 -12.07 14.49 5.79
N GLY A 252 -13.23 14.86 5.25
CA GLY A 252 -13.97 16.08 5.68
C GLY A 252 -13.30 17.40 5.25
N GLY A 253 -12.12 17.32 4.66
CA GLY A 253 -11.32 18.38 4.04
C GLY A 253 -10.11 17.75 3.37
N ALA A 254 -9.36 18.53 2.59
CA ALA A 254 -8.21 17.99 1.87
C ALA A 254 -6.98 17.98 2.77
N PHE A 255 -6.28 16.85 2.80
CA PHE A 255 -5.04 16.67 3.57
C PHE A 255 -3.88 16.25 2.67
N THR A 256 -2.67 16.47 3.16
CA THR A 256 -1.45 15.97 2.52
C THR A 256 -0.56 15.23 3.51
N CYS A 257 0.01 14.14 3.01
CA CYS A 257 0.98 13.28 3.68
C CYS A 257 2.04 12.82 2.66
N THR A 258 2.95 11.97 3.11
CA THR A 258 3.96 11.30 2.26
C THR A 258 3.72 9.79 2.26
N GLY A 259 4.00 9.12 1.15
CA GLY A 259 4.02 7.67 1.05
C GLY A 259 5.25 7.15 0.29
N THR A 260 5.63 5.92 0.59
CA THR A 260 6.75 5.22 -0.05
C THR A 260 6.25 3.98 -0.78
N LEU A 261 6.55 3.86 -2.07
CA LEU A 261 6.27 2.67 -2.86
C LEU A 261 7.24 1.55 -2.48
N LEU A 262 6.73 0.35 -2.24
CA LEU A 262 7.52 -0.81 -1.81
C LEU A 262 7.50 -1.90 -2.87
N ASN A 263 8.65 -2.54 -3.02
CA ASN A 263 8.77 -3.77 -3.78
C ASN A 263 8.15 -4.95 -3.02
N ASP A 264 7.58 -5.90 -3.75
CA ASP A 264 7.24 -7.22 -3.22
C ASP A 264 8.37 -8.22 -3.57
N SER A 265 8.52 -9.31 -2.81
CA SER A 265 9.61 -10.25 -3.05
C SER A 265 9.28 -11.34 -4.08
N THR A 266 8.19 -11.21 -4.84
CA THR A 266 7.81 -12.13 -5.90
C THR A 266 8.37 -11.62 -7.24
N PRO A 267 9.41 -12.24 -7.82
CA PRO A 267 10.15 -11.65 -8.96
C PRO A 267 9.32 -11.37 -10.22
N ALA A 268 8.16 -12.02 -10.35
CA ALA A 268 7.27 -11.90 -11.50
C ALA A 268 6.22 -10.78 -11.37
N THR A 269 6.08 -10.15 -10.20
CA THR A 269 5.07 -9.12 -9.96
C THR A 269 5.70 -7.77 -9.63
N GLN A 270 4.92 -6.70 -9.86
CA GLN A 270 5.25 -5.32 -9.47
C GLN A 270 4.00 -4.66 -8.93
N VAL A 271 3.45 -5.23 -7.85
CA VAL A 271 2.21 -4.69 -7.28
C VAL A 271 2.53 -3.35 -6.61
N PRO A 272 1.81 -2.25 -6.92
CA PRO A 272 2.17 -0.92 -6.46
C PRO A 272 1.72 -0.69 -5.02
N TYR A 273 2.39 -1.37 -4.09
CA TYR A 273 2.14 -1.23 -2.66
C TYR A 273 2.75 0.08 -2.15
N LEU A 274 1.95 0.87 -1.42
CA LEU A 274 2.35 2.13 -0.82
C LEU A 274 2.29 2.00 0.71
N PHE A 275 3.37 2.36 1.38
CA PHE A 275 3.47 2.44 2.83
C PHE A 275 3.35 3.91 3.28
N SER A 276 2.57 4.17 4.32
CA SER A 276 2.35 5.50 4.91
C SER A 276 1.98 5.36 6.40
N ALA A 277 1.30 6.37 6.98
CA ALA A 277 0.89 6.38 8.38
C ALA A 277 -0.64 6.24 8.54
N ALA A 278 -1.08 5.56 9.59
CA ALA A 278 -2.51 5.35 9.87
C ALA A 278 -3.23 6.65 10.25
N HIS A 279 -2.55 7.58 10.92
CA HIS A 279 -3.12 8.89 11.22
C HIS A 279 -3.30 9.78 9.99
N CYS A 280 -2.65 9.47 8.85
CA CYS A 280 -3.01 10.10 7.58
C CYS A 280 -4.40 9.65 7.17
N PHE A 281 -4.61 8.34 7.07
CA PHE A 281 -5.92 7.70 7.04
C PHE A 281 -5.83 6.20 7.32
N ASP A 282 -6.90 5.66 7.89
CA ASP A 282 -7.05 4.27 8.32
C ASP A 282 -8.35 3.62 7.80
N THR A 283 -9.06 4.28 6.89
CA THR A 283 -10.29 3.76 6.30
C THR A 283 -10.22 3.63 4.78
N GLN A 284 -10.90 2.62 4.23
CA GLN A 284 -11.05 2.44 2.79
C GLN A 284 -11.79 3.62 2.13
N ALA A 285 -12.71 4.27 2.86
CA ALA A 285 -13.43 5.43 2.35
C ALA A 285 -12.45 6.54 1.96
N VAL A 286 -11.53 6.90 2.86
CA VAL A 286 -10.50 7.93 2.58
C VAL A 286 -9.47 7.41 1.57
N ALA A 287 -9.03 6.15 1.65
CA ALA A 287 -8.08 5.56 0.70
C ALA A 287 -8.57 5.61 -0.76
N SER A 288 -9.88 5.47 -0.99
CA SER A 288 -10.50 5.58 -2.32
C SER A 288 -10.36 6.99 -2.92
N THR A 289 -10.17 8.01 -2.07
CA THR A 289 -10.03 9.40 -2.49
C THR A 289 -8.60 9.81 -2.82
N LEU A 290 -7.63 8.91 -2.61
CA LEU A 290 -6.20 9.18 -2.70
C LEU A 290 -5.78 9.57 -4.12
N VAL A 291 -4.99 10.64 -4.17
CA VAL A 291 -4.24 11.10 -5.34
C VAL A 291 -2.77 11.20 -4.93
N THR A 292 -1.88 10.70 -5.79
CA THR A 292 -0.43 10.75 -5.55
C THR A 292 0.28 11.62 -6.59
N PHE A 293 1.30 12.36 -6.16
CA PHE A 293 2.12 13.20 -7.01
C PHE A 293 3.56 12.68 -7.01
N TRP A 294 4.03 12.27 -8.19
CA TRP A 294 5.33 11.67 -8.42
C TRP A 294 6.29 12.67 -9.07
N GLY A 295 7.56 12.65 -8.65
CA GLY A 295 8.54 13.63 -9.13
C GLY A 295 8.28 15.06 -8.64
N TYR A 296 7.48 15.24 -7.58
CA TYR A 296 7.22 16.55 -6.96
C TYR A 296 8.44 17.04 -6.18
N GLU A 297 9.46 17.53 -6.87
CA GLU A 297 10.74 17.90 -6.26
C GLU A 297 11.42 19.01 -7.04
N SER A 298 12.34 19.72 -6.39
CA SER A 298 13.12 20.73 -7.09
C SER A 298 14.06 20.08 -8.11
N PRO A 299 14.11 20.56 -9.37
CA PRO A 299 15.01 20.01 -10.38
C PRO A 299 16.48 20.37 -10.12
N SER A 300 16.75 21.42 -9.35
CA SER A 300 18.11 21.82 -8.97
C SER A 300 18.17 22.31 -7.52
N CYS A 301 19.32 22.19 -6.88
CA CYS A 301 19.47 22.56 -5.48
C CYS A 301 19.18 24.05 -5.24
N GLY A 302 18.31 24.37 -4.28
CA GLY A 302 17.97 25.73 -3.90
C GLY A 302 17.02 26.45 -4.88
N GLN A 303 16.57 25.78 -5.94
CA GLN A 303 15.56 26.34 -6.84
C GLN A 303 14.16 26.15 -6.26
N ARG A 304 13.33 27.21 -6.30
CA ARG A 304 11.91 27.14 -5.95
C ARG A 304 11.07 26.71 -7.16
N SER A 305 10.90 25.41 -7.34
CA SER A 305 10.05 24.83 -8.41
C SER A 305 9.69 23.39 -8.04
N ALA A 306 8.47 22.93 -8.32
CA ALA A 306 8.13 21.50 -8.15
C ALA A 306 8.63 20.61 -9.30
N GLY A 307 9.39 21.17 -10.25
CA GLY A 307 9.80 20.46 -11.46
C GLY A 307 8.61 19.94 -12.27
N ALA A 308 8.90 19.01 -13.17
CA ALA A 308 7.86 18.23 -13.83
C ALA A 308 7.41 17.11 -12.89
N ASN A 309 6.11 17.08 -12.57
CA ASN A 309 5.52 16.05 -11.72
C ASN A 309 4.26 15.45 -12.37
N THR A 310 3.93 14.23 -11.95
CA THR A 310 2.79 13.47 -12.49
C THR A 310 1.81 13.16 -11.37
N GLN A 311 0.55 13.57 -11.57
CA GLN A 311 -0.56 13.16 -10.74
C GLN A 311 -1.05 11.77 -11.15
N VAL A 312 -1.24 10.88 -10.19
CA VAL A 312 -1.87 9.57 -10.37
C VAL A 312 -3.12 9.52 -9.50
N THR A 313 -4.24 9.17 -10.11
CA THR A 313 -5.60 9.21 -9.51
C THR A 313 -6.22 7.81 -9.46
N GLY A 314 -7.45 7.71 -8.93
CA GLY A 314 -8.20 6.45 -8.86
C GLY A 314 -8.21 5.78 -7.48
N GLY A 315 -7.50 6.35 -6.50
CA GLY A 315 -7.48 5.86 -5.13
C GLY A 315 -6.61 4.62 -4.91
N ALA A 316 -6.77 4.04 -3.73
CA ALA A 316 -6.06 2.86 -3.28
C ALA A 316 -7.00 1.89 -2.56
N ASP A 317 -6.61 0.62 -2.54
CA ASP A 317 -7.22 -0.41 -1.69
C ASP A 317 -6.40 -0.49 -0.40
N LEU A 318 -7.04 -0.22 0.73
CA LEU A 318 -6.40 -0.28 2.05
C LEU A 318 -6.26 -1.74 2.46
N LEU A 319 -5.03 -2.15 2.75
CA LEU A 319 -4.70 -3.55 3.07
C LEU A 319 -4.46 -3.72 4.57
N PHE A 320 -3.86 -2.72 5.21
CA PHE A 320 -3.58 -2.70 6.63
C PHE A 320 -3.52 -1.26 7.14
N ALA A 321 -4.12 -1.00 8.28
CA ALA A 321 -3.91 0.24 9.03
C ALA A 321 -4.09 -0.03 10.51
N THR A 322 -3.20 0.53 11.34
CA THR A 322 -3.38 0.50 12.78
C THR A 322 -2.84 1.78 13.43
N LEU A 323 -3.68 2.38 14.28
CA LEU A 323 -3.31 3.56 15.04
C LEU A 323 -2.31 3.26 16.17
N THR A 324 -2.14 2.00 16.59
CA THR A 324 -1.23 1.67 17.70
C THR A 324 0.25 1.63 17.31
N SER A 325 0.55 1.27 16.06
CA SER A 325 1.91 1.39 15.48
C SER A 325 2.03 2.56 14.49
N ASP A 326 0.90 3.18 14.16
CA ASP A 326 0.76 4.25 13.17
C ASP A 326 1.22 3.88 11.75
N ALA A 327 1.10 2.62 11.36
CA ALA A 327 1.42 2.17 10.01
C ALA A 327 0.14 2.01 9.18
N SER A 328 0.20 2.48 7.93
CA SER A 328 -0.82 2.26 6.90
C SER A 328 -0.15 1.66 5.65
N PHE A 329 -0.80 0.69 5.06
CA PHE A 329 -0.31 -0.04 3.89
C PHE A 329 -1.47 -0.32 2.95
N MET A 330 -1.26 0.00 1.67
CA MET A 330 -2.30 0.02 0.67
C MET A 330 -1.75 -0.38 -0.69
N ARG A 331 -2.63 -0.81 -1.60
CA ARG A 331 -2.31 -1.02 -3.01
C ARG A 331 -2.89 0.13 -3.82
N LEU A 332 -2.06 0.82 -4.60
CA LEU A 332 -2.57 1.80 -5.56
C LEU A 332 -3.37 1.07 -6.67
N ARG A 333 -4.54 1.61 -7.03
CA ARG A 333 -5.36 1.00 -8.10
C ARG A 333 -4.81 1.29 -9.49
N ALA A 334 -4.20 2.46 -9.65
CA ALA A 334 -3.50 2.85 -10.85
C ALA A 334 -2.00 2.55 -10.73
N THR A 335 -1.38 2.19 -11.86
CA THR A 335 0.07 2.05 -11.97
C THR A 335 0.75 3.40 -11.67
N PRO A 336 1.81 3.43 -10.86
CA PRO A 336 2.60 4.63 -10.61
C PRO A 336 3.19 5.26 -11.87
N ALA A 337 3.60 6.53 -11.75
CA ALA A 337 4.14 7.29 -12.87
C ALA A 337 5.46 6.71 -13.40
N ALA A 338 5.78 7.00 -14.66
CA ALA A 338 7.07 6.66 -15.25
C ALA A 338 8.23 7.28 -14.46
N GLY A 339 9.27 6.48 -14.23
CA GLY A 339 10.41 6.85 -13.40
C GLY A 339 10.20 6.64 -11.89
N ALA A 340 9.01 6.16 -11.46
CA ALA A 340 8.83 5.66 -10.11
C ALA A 340 9.68 4.41 -9.86
N PHE A 341 10.06 4.21 -8.60
CA PHE A 341 10.88 3.09 -8.16
C PHE A 341 10.17 2.33 -7.03
N LEU A 342 10.29 1.01 -6.99
CA LEU A 342 9.79 0.18 -5.90
C LEU A 342 10.90 0.06 -4.85
N ALA A 343 10.79 0.76 -3.72
CA ALA A 343 11.84 0.74 -2.71
C ALA A 343 11.97 -0.64 -2.06
N GLY A 344 13.20 -1.00 -1.71
CA GLY A 344 13.46 -2.16 -0.87
C GLY A 344 12.98 -1.93 0.57
N TRP A 345 12.89 -3.01 1.34
CA TRP A 345 12.50 -2.97 2.75
C TRP A 345 13.26 -4.01 3.55
N ASN A 346 13.35 -3.79 4.86
CA ASN A 346 14.07 -4.69 5.77
C ASN A 346 13.34 -4.83 7.11
N SER A 347 12.87 -6.04 7.38
CA SER A 347 12.13 -6.40 8.60
C SER A 347 13.02 -6.75 9.80
N ALA A 348 14.35 -6.65 9.67
CA ALA A 348 15.25 -6.78 10.81
C ALA A 348 15.03 -5.62 11.79
N THR A 349 15.12 -5.91 13.09
CA THR A 349 15.17 -4.88 14.13
C THR A 349 16.31 -3.91 13.86
N LEU A 350 16.03 -2.60 13.95
CA LEU A 350 17.00 -1.55 13.75
C LEU A 350 17.92 -1.40 14.98
N SER A 351 19.23 -1.47 14.77
CA SER A 351 20.21 -1.29 15.85
C SER A 351 20.41 0.20 16.16
N PRO A 352 20.51 0.61 17.44
CA PRO A 352 20.85 1.99 17.80
C PRO A 352 22.11 2.50 17.10
N SER A 353 22.16 3.82 16.89
CA SER A 353 23.22 4.54 16.17
C SER A 353 23.35 4.21 14.69
N THR A 354 22.45 3.40 14.11
CA THR A 354 22.44 3.16 12.66
C THR A 354 22.16 4.48 11.93
N PRO A 355 22.97 4.88 10.93
CA PRO A 355 22.67 6.02 10.07
C PRO A 355 21.35 5.85 9.33
N VAL A 356 20.52 6.88 9.34
CA VAL A 356 19.20 6.88 8.71
C VAL A 356 18.99 8.13 7.88
N ILE A 357 18.15 8.01 6.87
CA ILE A 357 17.59 9.17 6.15
C ILE A 357 16.07 9.12 6.17
N ALA A 358 15.44 10.28 6.11
CA ALA A 358 14.02 10.42 5.82
C ALA A 358 13.86 11.19 4.50
N ILE A 359 12.98 10.72 3.62
CA ILE A 359 12.65 11.40 2.36
C ILE A 359 11.17 11.75 2.38
N HIS A 360 10.83 13.04 2.33
CA HIS A 360 9.51 13.50 2.76
C HIS A 360 9.03 14.81 2.10
N HIS A 361 7.76 15.15 2.28
CA HIS A 361 7.13 16.40 1.82
C HIS A 361 6.71 17.30 3.00
N PRO A 362 7.65 18.02 3.64
CA PRO A 362 7.36 18.88 4.77
C PRO A 362 6.49 20.06 4.33
N ARG A 363 5.43 20.36 5.05
CA ARG A 363 4.40 21.36 4.72
C ARG A 363 3.70 21.14 3.37
N GLY A 364 3.81 19.96 2.76
CA GLY A 364 3.39 19.72 1.38
C GLY A 364 4.29 20.39 0.33
N ASP A 365 5.47 20.85 0.73
CA ASP A 365 6.48 21.45 -0.13
C ASP A 365 7.19 20.37 -0.99
N ASN A 366 8.11 20.82 -1.85
CA ASN A 366 9.01 19.98 -2.63
C ASN A 366 9.64 18.90 -1.78
N LYS A 367 9.90 17.73 -2.39
CA LYS A 367 10.54 16.61 -1.71
C LYS A 367 11.88 17.02 -1.09
N LYS A 368 12.03 16.72 0.20
CA LYS A 368 13.22 17.00 1.00
C LYS A 368 13.84 15.71 1.52
N VAL A 369 15.08 15.81 1.98
CA VAL A 369 15.77 14.76 2.72
C VAL A 369 16.30 15.30 4.05
N SER A 370 16.21 14.46 5.08
CA SER A 370 16.81 14.68 6.39
C SER A 370 17.73 13.52 6.72
N GLU A 371 18.87 13.79 7.33
CA GLU A 371 19.86 12.78 7.69
C GLU A 371 20.16 12.80 9.16
N GLY A 372 20.37 11.61 9.72
CA GLY A 372 20.64 11.47 11.13
C GLY A 372 20.94 10.04 11.52
N SER A 373 20.56 9.69 12.75
CA SER A 373 20.76 8.37 13.30
C SER A 373 19.50 7.87 13.99
N HIS A 374 19.33 6.55 13.98
CA HIS A 374 18.38 5.89 14.84
C HIS A 374 18.87 5.91 16.28
N SER A 375 18.09 6.47 17.20
CA SER A 375 18.48 6.70 18.60
C SER A 375 17.84 5.70 19.57
N GLY A 376 17.29 4.59 19.06
CA GLY A 376 16.67 3.52 19.84
C GLY A 376 15.14 3.51 19.76
N PHE A 377 14.50 2.70 20.61
CA PHE A 377 13.06 2.50 20.61
C PHE A 377 12.40 3.14 21.83
N GLN A 378 11.16 3.58 21.69
CA GLN A 378 10.34 4.06 22.80
C GLN A 378 8.91 3.58 22.68
N GLY A 379 8.35 3.09 23.78
CA GLY A 379 6.94 2.74 23.91
C GLY A 379 6.13 3.81 24.63
N GLY A 380 4.81 3.77 24.49
CA GLY A 380 3.89 4.68 25.17
C GLY A 380 4.04 6.14 24.72
N VAL A 381 4.34 6.38 23.45
CA VAL A 381 4.51 7.75 22.91
C VAL A 381 3.14 8.30 22.52
N ALA A 382 2.80 9.50 22.98
CA ALA A 382 1.59 10.19 22.55
C ALA A 382 1.94 11.24 21.48
N ILE A 383 1.36 11.11 20.28
CA ILE A 383 1.55 12.03 19.15
C ILE A 383 0.16 12.42 18.66
N GLY A 384 -0.19 13.71 18.73
CA GLY A 384 -1.45 14.19 18.14
C GLY A 384 -2.71 13.63 18.78
N GLY A 385 -2.62 13.22 20.05
CA GLY A 385 -3.70 12.52 20.75
C GLY A 385 -3.74 11.00 20.50
N GLN A 386 -2.87 10.47 19.64
CA GLN A 386 -2.72 9.04 19.38
C GLN A 386 -1.65 8.42 20.27
N ALA A 387 -2.00 7.31 20.93
CA ALA A 387 -1.06 6.56 21.77
C ALA A 387 -0.40 5.43 20.98
N LEU A 388 0.92 5.52 20.82
CA LEU A 388 1.75 4.55 20.11
C LEU A 388 2.41 3.59 21.09
N THR A 389 2.31 2.29 20.80
CA THR A 389 2.78 1.23 21.70
C THR A 389 4.29 1.00 21.63
N SER A 390 4.88 1.11 20.43
CA SER A 390 6.32 1.03 20.21
C SER A 390 6.72 1.77 18.93
N THR A 391 7.74 2.60 19.03
CA THR A 391 8.23 3.44 17.93
C THR A 391 9.74 3.37 17.82
N ALA A 392 10.27 3.51 16.61
CA ALA A 392 11.68 3.80 16.36
C ALA A 392 11.90 5.30 16.46
N ARG A 393 12.97 5.72 17.13
CA ARG A 393 13.34 7.14 17.27
C ARG A 393 14.40 7.49 16.23
N ALA A 394 14.32 8.68 15.67
CA ALA A 394 15.34 9.25 14.80
C ALA A 394 15.62 10.70 15.20
N SER A 395 16.90 11.07 15.24
CA SER A 395 17.37 12.43 15.51
C SER A 395 18.16 12.96 14.32
N TRP A 396 17.96 14.22 13.93
CA TRP A 396 18.49 14.75 12.67
C TRP A 396 19.76 15.58 12.85
N THR A 397 20.83 15.18 12.17
CA THR A 397 22.05 16.00 12.04
C THR A 397 21.82 17.14 11.05
N THR A 398 21.09 16.87 9.96
CA THR A 398 20.70 17.88 8.97
C THR A 398 19.26 17.68 8.54
N GLY A 399 18.59 18.79 8.21
CA GLY A 399 17.16 18.77 7.92
C GLY A 399 16.29 18.50 9.15
N THR A 400 14.99 18.35 8.92
CA THR A 400 14.01 18.02 9.96
C THR A 400 12.78 17.38 9.30
N THR A 401 11.70 17.14 10.04
CA THR A 401 10.40 16.84 9.42
C THR A 401 9.34 17.82 9.93
N GLU A 402 8.30 18.05 9.14
CA GLU A 402 7.23 19.01 9.46
C GLU A 402 5.86 18.42 9.11
N PRO A 403 4.74 19.06 9.50
CA PRO A 403 3.43 18.59 9.07
C PRO A 403 3.35 18.42 7.55
N GLY A 404 2.89 17.26 7.04
CA GLY A 404 2.96 16.83 5.64
C GLY A 404 3.99 15.72 5.41
N SER A 405 5.03 15.64 6.24
CA SER A 405 6.01 14.55 6.22
C SER A 405 5.43 13.22 6.73
N SER A 406 4.29 13.23 7.43
CA SER A 406 3.65 12.01 7.95
C SER A 406 3.57 10.89 6.94
N GLY A 407 3.91 9.67 7.38
CA GLY A 407 4.00 8.48 6.54
C GLY A 407 5.28 8.34 5.71
N SER A 408 6.15 9.36 5.67
CA SER A 408 7.42 9.28 4.95
C SER A 408 8.32 8.16 5.47
N GLY A 409 9.00 7.47 4.56
CA GLY A 409 9.88 6.37 4.93
C GLY A 409 11.13 6.80 5.71
N LEU A 410 11.45 6.04 6.76
CA LEU A 410 12.79 5.99 7.36
C LEU A 410 13.60 4.93 6.62
N PHE A 411 14.76 5.29 6.08
CA PHE A 411 15.59 4.38 5.30
C PHE A 411 16.96 4.17 5.91
N THR A 412 17.48 2.96 5.75
CA THR A 412 18.89 2.62 5.99
C THR A 412 19.54 2.11 4.72
N LEU A 413 20.81 2.44 4.50
CA LEU A 413 21.59 1.90 3.39
C LEU A 413 22.12 0.50 3.76
N ALA A 414 21.73 -0.52 3.00
CA ALA A 414 22.19 -1.89 3.19
C ALA A 414 22.27 -2.61 1.82
N GLY A 415 23.34 -3.37 1.59
CA GLY A 415 23.52 -4.08 0.32
C GLY A 415 23.60 -3.16 -0.91
N GLY A 416 24.00 -1.89 -0.72
CA GLY A 416 24.07 -0.90 -1.80
C GLY A 416 22.74 -0.21 -2.13
N GLU A 417 21.65 -0.49 -1.41
CA GLU A 417 20.33 0.11 -1.64
C GLU A 417 19.74 0.67 -0.33
N TYR A 418 18.90 1.70 -0.44
CA TYR A 418 18.13 2.20 0.69
C TYR A 418 16.90 1.33 0.91
N GLN A 419 16.75 0.82 2.13
CA GLN A 419 15.66 -0.07 2.53
C GLN A 419 14.78 0.61 3.58
N LEU A 420 13.46 0.57 3.39
CA LEU A 420 12.48 1.09 4.34
C LEU A 420 12.57 0.34 5.68
N ARG A 421 12.53 1.10 6.78
CA ARG A 421 12.55 0.64 8.19
C ARG A 421 11.33 1.09 9.01
N GLY A 422 10.47 1.93 8.45
CA GLY A 422 9.29 2.49 9.13
C GLY A 422 8.74 3.72 8.42
N GLY A 423 7.61 4.24 8.87
CA GLY A 423 6.97 5.47 8.38
C GLY A 423 6.79 6.49 9.49
N LEU A 424 6.94 7.78 9.17
CA LEU A 424 6.90 8.86 10.16
C LEU A 424 5.53 8.96 10.81
N ALA A 425 5.49 8.83 12.14
CA ALA A 425 4.30 9.10 12.93
C ALA A 425 4.22 10.57 13.37
N GLY A 426 5.35 11.11 13.82
CA GLY A 426 5.45 12.50 14.25
C GLY A 426 6.62 12.72 15.19
N GLY A 427 6.63 13.83 15.91
CA GLY A 427 7.70 14.17 16.83
C GLY A 427 7.88 15.67 17.03
N SER A 428 8.85 16.03 17.86
CA SER A 428 9.17 17.41 18.22
C SER A 428 10.30 18.01 17.39
N ALA A 429 10.90 17.24 16.48
CA ALA A 429 11.88 17.76 15.54
C ALA A 429 11.27 18.91 14.71
N SER A 430 12.04 19.98 14.59
CA SER A 430 11.71 21.19 13.84
C SER A 430 13.00 21.88 13.36
N CYS A 431 12.88 22.93 12.55
CA CYS A 431 14.06 23.70 12.18
C CYS A 431 14.75 24.40 13.35
N ALA A 432 14.02 24.67 14.45
CA ALA A 432 14.59 25.32 15.63
C ALA A 432 15.58 24.41 16.40
N ASN A 433 15.46 23.09 16.24
CA ASN A 433 16.31 22.11 16.92
C ASN A 433 17.04 21.15 15.96
N SER A 434 16.98 21.38 14.64
CA SER A 434 17.79 20.65 13.65
C SER A 434 19.27 20.68 14.02
N GLY A 435 19.95 19.53 13.98
CA GLY A 435 21.36 19.39 14.34
C GLY A 435 21.66 19.41 15.84
N GLN A 436 20.64 19.57 16.69
CA GLN A 436 20.78 19.56 18.15
C GLN A 436 20.55 18.15 18.72
N SER A 437 20.76 17.99 20.03
CA SER A 437 20.48 16.72 20.72
C SER A 437 18.97 16.47 20.88
N GLU A 438 18.60 15.22 21.17
CA GLU A 438 17.21 14.87 21.50
C GLU A 438 16.70 15.59 22.76
N ALA A 439 17.60 15.91 23.71
CA ALA A 439 17.26 16.69 24.90
C ALA A 439 16.79 18.11 24.54
N ALA A 440 17.21 18.65 23.39
CA ALA A 440 16.71 19.89 22.82
C ALA A 440 15.42 19.70 21.97
N GLY A 441 14.84 18.50 21.99
CA GLY A 441 13.63 18.14 21.26
C GLY A 441 13.83 17.68 19.82
N ASN A 442 15.07 17.49 19.35
CA ASN A 442 15.36 16.98 18.00
C ASN A 442 15.11 15.47 17.89
N VAL A 443 13.84 15.07 17.88
CA VAL A 443 13.44 13.68 17.79
C VAL A 443 12.14 13.54 17.01
N ASP A 444 12.13 12.55 16.12
CA ASP A 444 10.95 12.02 15.45
C ASP A 444 10.78 10.53 15.77
N PHE A 445 9.53 10.10 15.69
CA PHE A 445 9.07 8.75 15.97
C PHE A 445 8.49 8.15 14.70
N TYR A 446 8.90 6.92 14.41
CA TYR A 446 8.53 6.15 13.24
C TYR A 446 7.88 4.84 13.69
N SER A 447 6.94 4.37 12.89
CA SER A 447 6.43 3.00 13.01
C SER A 447 7.58 2.00 12.86
N ARG A 448 7.49 0.86 13.53
CA ARG A 448 8.51 -0.18 13.52
C ARG A 448 8.21 -1.21 12.43
N PHE A 449 8.91 -1.13 11.29
CA PHE A 449 8.67 -2.06 10.17
C PHE A 449 8.90 -3.52 10.60
N ASP A 450 9.87 -3.79 11.46
CA ASP A 450 10.11 -5.10 12.07
C ASP A 450 8.91 -5.65 12.86
N GLN A 451 8.10 -4.79 13.45
CA GLN A 451 6.89 -5.20 14.19
C GLN A 451 5.65 -5.31 13.31
N VAL A 452 5.50 -4.44 12.31
CA VAL A 452 4.32 -4.48 11.43
C VAL A 452 4.47 -5.48 10.28
N PHE A 453 5.70 -5.90 9.96
CA PHE A 453 5.98 -6.75 8.80
C PHE A 453 5.17 -8.05 8.81
N ALA A 454 4.95 -8.70 9.95
CA ALA A 454 4.14 -9.91 10.03
C ALA A 454 2.71 -9.71 9.48
N SER A 455 2.15 -8.51 9.65
CA SER A 455 0.84 -8.15 9.07
C SER A 455 0.92 -7.85 7.58
N LEU A 456 2.08 -7.39 7.08
CA LEU A 456 2.30 -7.02 5.68
C LEU A 456 2.82 -8.16 4.81
N GLN A 457 3.34 -9.21 5.45
CA GLN A 457 3.97 -10.35 4.81
C GLN A 457 3.10 -11.01 3.73
N PRO A 458 1.75 -11.15 3.88
CA PRO A 458 0.92 -11.74 2.82
C PRO A 458 1.00 -11.01 1.46
N TRP A 459 1.43 -9.75 1.46
CA TRP A 459 1.55 -8.92 0.27
C TRP A 459 3.00 -8.68 -0.16
N LEU A 460 3.92 -8.48 0.80
CA LEU A 460 5.32 -8.13 0.51
C LEU A 460 6.26 -9.33 0.44
N GLY A 461 5.96 -10.42 1.15
CA GLY A 461 6.85 -11.57 1.27
C GLY A 461 6.47 -12.71 0.33
N ALA A 462 7.47 -13.46 -0.13
CA ALA A 462 7.27 -14.81 -0.59
C ALA A 462 6.73 -15.62 0.60
N PRO A 463 5.84 -16.60 0.37
CA PRO A 463 5.28 -17.39 1.47
C PRO A 463 6.43 -17.96 2.31
N THR A 464 6.43 -17.76 3.62
CA THR A 464 7.35 -18.47 4.53
C THR A 464 7.12 -19.98 4.45
N ALA A 465 5.92 -20.37 4.05
CA ALA A 465 5.54 -21.71 3.64
C ALA A 465 4.48 -21.61 2.53
N GLY A 466 4.65 -22.33 1.44
CA GLY A 466 3.68 -22.31 0.34
C GLY A 466 4.31 -22.63 -1.01
N PRO A 467 3.49 -22.93 -2.02
CA PRO A 467 3.97 -23.04 -3.39
C PRO A 467 4.23 -21.64 -3.95
N THR A 468 5.41 -21.41 -4.54
CA THR A 468 5.68 -20.23 -5.37
C THR A 468 5.10 -20.37 -6.78
N ARG A 469 4.69 -21.59 -7.15
CA ARG A 469 4.15 -21.97 -8.48
C ARG A 469 3.16 -23.13 -8.36
N ASP A 470 2.37 -23.36 -9.41
CA ASP A 470 1.55 -24.58 -9.47
C ASP A 470 2.39 -25.82 -9.84
N TYR A 471 2.47 -26.77 -8.91
CA TYR A 471 3.19 -28.03 -9.06
C TYR A 471 2.30 -29.20 -9.45
N THR A 472 0.99 -28.96 -9.61
CA THR A 472 0.02 -29.98 -9.99
C THR A 472 0.43 -30.66 -11.29
N GLY A 473 0.47 -32.00 -11.29
CA GLY A 473 0.86 -32.78 -12.46
C GLY A 473 1.51 -34.12 -12.12
N ALA A 474 1.93 -34.85 -13.14
CA ALA A 474 2.64 -36.11 -13.01
C ALA A 474 4.15 -35.89 -13.01
N TRP A 475 4.85 -36.64 -12.16
CA TRP A 475 6.28 -36.52 -11.90
C TRP A 475 6.91 -37.90 -11.86
N PHE A 476 8.13 -38.02 -12.38
CA PHE A 476 8.85 -39.28 -12.47
C PHE A 476 10.36 -39.09 -12.40
N VAL A 477 11.09 -40.18 -12.20
CA VAL A 477 12.56 -40.19 -12.31
C VAL A 477 12.92 -40.73 -13.70
N PRO A 478 13.55 -39.95 -14.60
CA PRO A 478 13.81 -40.40 -15.97
C PRO A 478 14.57 -41.73 -16.07
N ALA A 479 15.57 -41.93 -15.20
CA ALA A 479 16.38 -43.13 -15.14
C ALA A 479 15.64 -44.36 -14.55
N GLU A 480 14.45 -44.18 -13.97
CA GLU A 480 13.65 -45.22 -13.32
C GLU A 480 12.22 -45.22 -13.86
N SER A 481 12.09 -45.06 -15.17
CA SER A 481 10.83 -45.09 -15.88
C SER A 481 10.09 -46.41 -15.59
N GLY A 482 8.93 -46.32 -14.92
CA GLY A 482 8.15 -47.48 -14.46
C GLY A 482 7.43 -47.28 -13.12
N TRP A 483 7.84 -46.26 -12.37
CA TRP A 483 7.15 -45.75 -11.19
C TRP A 483 7.05 -44.22 -11.25
N GLY A 484 6.18 -43.61 -10.46
CA GLY A 484 6.03 -42.16 -10.45
C GLY A 484 5.01 -41.66 -9.43
N LEU A 485 4.81 -40.34 -9.43
CA LEU A 485 3.92 -39.67 -8.50
C LEU A 485 3.08 -38.61 -9.19
N THR A 486 1.89 -38.37 -8.66
CA THR A 486 1.03 -37.25 -9.05
C THR A 486 0.91 -36.29 -7.89
N VAL A 487 1.17 -35.01 -8.17
CA VAL A 487 1.05 -33.91 -7.22
C VAL A 487 -0.25 -33.15 -7.50
N PHE A 488 -0.92 -32.75 -6.42
CA PHE A 488 -2.04 -31.81 -6.43
C PHE A 488 -1.76 -30.69 -5.42
N ASN A 489 -1.70 -29.45 -5.91
CA ASN A 489 -1.63 -28.27 -5.06
C ASN A 489 -3.04 -27.87 -4.62
N PHE A 490 -3.26 -27.79 -3.31
CA PHE A 490 -4.47 -27.22 -2.72
C PHE A 490 -4.12 -25.96 -1.92
N PRO A 491 -5.09 -25.07 -1.62
CA PRO A 491 -4.86 -23.96 -0.72
C PRO A 491 -4.26 -24.44 0.62
N GLY A 492 -3.04 -24.01 0.92
CA GLY A 492 -2.34 -24.30 2.18
C GLY A 492 -1.71 -25.71 2.33
N GLN A 493 -1.91 -26.64 1.38
CA GLN A 493 -1.38 -28.00 1.50
C GLN A 493 -1.02 -28.62 0.13
N LEU A 494 -0.19 -29.66 0.18
CA LEU A 494 0.13 -30.51 -0.96
C LEU A 494 -0.42 -31.91 -0.72
N PHE A 495 -0.93 -32.53 -1.77
CA PHE A 495 -1.20 -33.96 -1.82
C PHE A 495 -0.37 -34.59 -2.92
N ALA A 496 0.39 -35.64 -2.58
CA ALA A 496 1.13 -36.46 -3.53
C ALA A 496 0.71 -37.92 -3.37
N LEU A 497 0.36 -38.56 -4.49
CA LEU A 497 0.06 -39.98 -4.58
C LEU A 497 1.08 -40.64 -5.48
N PHE A 498 1.73 -41.70 -5.03
CA PHE A 498 2.74 -42.38 -5.83
C PHE A 498 2.72 -43.88 -5.65
N PHE A 499 3.14 -44.59 -6.69
CA PHE A 499 3.22 -46.04 -6.69
C PHE A 499 4.65 -46.49 -6.91
N VAL A 500 5.05 -47.54 -6.22
CA VAL A 500 6.33 -48.26 -6.39
C VAL A 500 6.06 -49.77 -6.30
N TYR A 501 7.09 -50.61 -6.33
CA TYR A 501 6.94 -52.07 -6.27
C TYR A 501 7.68 -52.66 -5.07
N ASP A 502 7.05 -53.64 -4.40
CA ASP A 502 7.68 -54.41 -3.32
C ASP A 502 8.72 -55.41 -3.85
N SER A 503 9.40 -56.13 -2.96
CA SER A 503 10.41 -57.15 -3.33
C SER A 503 9.85 -58.33 -4.14
N GLN A 504 8.52 -58.47 -4.23
CA GLN A 504 7.81 -59.46 -5.04
C GLN A 504 7.28 -58.86 -6.35
N GLY A 505 7.60 -57.59 -6.65
CA GLY A 505 7.16 -56.89 -7.84
C GLY A 505 5.70 -56.44 -7.80
N ARG A 506 5.05 -56.44 -6.63
CA ARG A 506 3.65 -56.00 -6.51
C ARG A 506 3.56 -54.49 -6.28
N PRO A 507 2.62 -53.79 -6.92
CA PRO A 507 2.47 -52.35 -6.75
C PRO A 507 2.05 -52.01 -5.32
N THR A 508 2.70 -51.00 -4.77
CA THR A 508 2.38 -50.40 -3.47
C THR A 508 2.15 -48.91 -3.67
N TRP A 509 1.04 -48.41 -3.14
CA TRP A 509 0.65 -47.01 -3.22
C TRP A 509 0.94 -46.30 -1.91
N TYR A 510 1.60 -45.16 -2.00
CA TYR A 510 1.83 -44.25 -0.89
C TYR A 510 1.16 -42.91 -1.13
N ARG A 511 0.69 -42.32 -0.04
CA ARG A 511 0.21 -40.95 0.02
C ARG A 511 1.16 -40.16 0.91
N LEU A 512 1.47 -38.96 0.46
CA LEU A 512 2.12 -37.91 1.24
C LEU A 512 1.22 -36.69 1.19
N GLN A 513 0.72 -36.24 2.34
CA GLN A 513 -0.13 -35.06 2.41
C GLN A 513 0.20 -34.23 3.65
N GLY A 514 0.39 -32.94 3.46
CA GLY A 514 0.62 -32.02 4.56
C GLY A 514 0.62 -30.57 4.14
N ALA A 515 0.63 -29.70 5.15
CA ALA A 515 0.87 -28.28 4.96
C ALA A 515 2.28 -28.04 4.42
N TRP A 516 2.47 -26.92 3.73
CA TRP A 516 3.80 -26.46 3.34
C TRP A 516 4.64 -26.20 4.60
N THR A 517 5.87 -26.71 4.62
CA THR A 517 6.82 -26.54 5.74
C THR A 517 7.92 -25.53 5.41
N GLY A 518 8.00 -25.10 4.15
CA GLY A 518 8.81 -24.00 3.65
C GLY A 518 8.32 -23.53 2.29
N ALA A 519 8.96 -22.52 1.72
CA ALA A 519 8.73 -22.15 0.32
C ALA A 519 9.10 -23.35 -0.56
N ASP A 520 8.15 -23.84 -1.35
CA ASP A 520 8.33 -24.98 -2.25
C ASP A 520 8.76 -26.28 -1.56
N ILE A 521 8.51 -26.39 -0.25
CA ILE A 521 8.87 -27.55 0.57
C ILE A 521 7.65 -28.04 1.34
N VAL A 522 7.42 -29.35 1.28
CA VAL A 522 6.44 -30.06 2.10
C VAL A 522 7.14 -31.23 2.77
N SER A 523 7.04 -31.29 4.10
CA SER A 523 7.42 -32.44 4.90
C SER A 523 6.19 -32.99 5.60
N ALA A 524 5.88 -34.26 5.36
CA ALA A 524 4.68 -34.90 5.90
C ALA A 524 4.92 -36.39 6.16
N ASP A 525 3.97 -37.01 6.84
CA ASP A 525 3.96 -38.45 7.02
C ASP A 525 3.72 -39.15 5.68
N LEU A 526 4.44 -40.26 5.50
CA LEU A 526 4.21 -41.19 4.40
C LEU A 526 3.24 -42.25 4.89
N GLU A 527 2.10 -42.38 4.21
CA GLU A 527 1.02 -43.28 4.59
C GLU A 527 0.75 -44.31 3.51
N ARG A 528 0.40 -45.53 3.94
CA ARG A 528 -0.12 -46.58 3.07
C ARG A 528 -1.60 -46.80 3.37
N ALA A 529 -2.41 -46.85 2.32
CA ALA A 529 -3.82 -47.17 2.43
C ALA A 529 -4.06 -48.69 2.30
N THR A 530 -4.97 -49.21 3.11
CA THR A 530 -5.61 -50.52 2.91
C THR A 530 -7.12 -50.29 2.83
N GLY A 531 -7.83 -51.17 2.12
CA GLY A 531 -9.26 -51.02 1.91
C GLY A 531 -9.92 -52.35 1.53
N PRO A 532 -11.26 -52.40 1.55
CA PRO A 532 -12.00 -53.58 1.12
C PRO A 532 -11.76 -53.85 -0.37
N ALA A 533 -11.86 -55.11 -0.78
CA ALA A 533 -11.82 -55.48 -2.19
C ALA A 533 -12.94 -54.78 -2.97
N TRP A 534 -12.66 -54.45 -4.23
CA TRP A 534 -13.68 -53.96 -5.15
C TRP A 534 -14.76 -55.03 -5.35
N SER A 535 -15.93 -54.83 -4.75
CA SER A 535 -17.04 -55.79 -4.71
C SER A 535 -18.38 -55.06 -4.70
N SER A 536 -19.50 -55.81 -4.68
CA SER A 536 -20.86 -55.23 -4.69
C SER A 536 -21.21 -54.40 -3.45
N SER A 537 -20.44 -54.50 -2.36
CA SER A 537 -20.61 -53.69 -1.16
C SER A 537 -19.27 -53.13 -0.66
N PHE A 538 -19.17 -51.81 -0.52
CA PHE A 538 -17.98 -51.15 0.05
C PHE A 538 -18.13 -51.02 1.57
N ASN A 539 -17.22 -51.65 2.35
CA ASN A 539 -17.17 -51.49 3.80
C ASN A 539 -16.24 -50.31 4.17
N PRO A 540 -16.77 -49.13 4.55
CA PRO A 540 -15.92 -47.98 4.88
C PRO A 540 -15.04 -48.22 6.11
N ASN A 541 -15.43 -49.10 7.03
CA ASN A 541 -14.66 -49.39 8.24
C ASN A 541 -13.43 -50.27 7.97
N ALA A 542 -13.32 -50.85 6.77
CA ALA A 542 -12.14 -51.59 6.34
C ALA A 542 -11.07 -50.69 5.70
N VAL A 543 -11.33 -49.38 5.57
CA VAL A 543 -10.34 -48.41 5.09
C VAL A 543 -9.44 -47.99 6.25
N SER A 544 -8.14 -48.12 6.07
CA SER A 544 -7.14 -47.68 7.04
C SER A 544 -5.97 -47.01 6.34
N PHE A 545 -5.51 -45.90 6.91
CA PHE A 545 -4.29 -45.19 6.53
C PHE A 545 -3.26 -45.41 7.63
N SER A 546 -2.21 -46.14 7.31
CA SER A 546 -1.14 -46.46 8.27
C SER A 546 0.07 -45.60 7.95
N ARG A 547 0.57 -44.85 8.93
CA ARG A 547 1.88 -44.17 8.82
C ARG A 547 2.98 -45.23 8.73
N VAL A 548 3.79 -45.16 7.68
CA VAL A 548 4.90 -46.08 7.42
C VAL A 548 6.26 -45.40 7.43
N GLY A 549 6.26 -44.05 7.36
CA GLY A 549 7.44 -43.23 7.55
C GLY A 549 7.14 -41.77 7.31
N SER A 550 8.08 -41.06 6.70
CA SER A 550 7.96 -39.63 6.37
C SER A 550 8.52 -39.36 4.98
N GLY A 551 8.08 -38.26 4.36
CA GLY A 551 8.69 -37.76 3.15
C GLY A 551 8.79 -36.24 3.14
N THR A 552 9.81 -35.76 2.45
CA THR A 552 10.03 -34.35 2.15
C THR A 552 10.15 -34.18 0.65
N MET A 553 9.28 -33.36 0.08
CA MET A 553 9.34 -32.93 -1.30
C MET A 553 9.82 -31.48 -1.35
N THR A 554 10.85 -31.22 -2.15
CA THR A 554 11.42 -29.88 -2.38
C THR A 554 11.41 -29.59 -3.86
N PHE A 555 10.62 -28.61 -4.30
CA PHE A 555 10.60 -28.20 -5.70
C PHE A 555 11.71 -27.18 -5.96
N THR A 556 12.52 -27.42 -6.99
CA THR A 556 13.62 -26.53 -7.39
C THR A 556 13.27 -25.71 -8.63
N SER A 557 12.26 -26.14 -9.40
CA SER A 557 11.70 -25.40 -10.53
C SER A 557 10.24 -25.83 -10.79
N ALA A 558 9.62 -25.29 -11.85
CA ALA A 558 8.28 -25.73 -12.26
C ALA A 558 8.26 -27.19 -12.79
N THR A 559 9.42 -27.75 -13.13
CA THR A 559 9.57 -29.05 -13.79
C THR A 559 10.60 -29.95 -13.12
N SER A 560 11.14 -29.56 -11.96
CA SER A 560 12.16 -30.32 -11.23
C SER A 560 11.95 -30.26 -9.72
N ALA A 561 12.11 -31.40 -9.04
CA ALA A 561 11.97 -31.53 -7.61
C ALA A 561 12.86 -32.64 -7.04
N THR A 562 13.08 -32.63 -5.73
CA THR A 562 13.71 -33.72 -4.99
C THR A 562 12.69 -34.32 -4.04
N LEU A 563 12.59 -35.64 -3.99
CA LEU A 563 11.81 -36.37 -2.98
C LEU A 563 12.75 -37.21 -2.13
N THR A 564 12.78 -36.92 -0.83
CA THR A 564 13.40 -37.77 0.19
C THR A 564 12.31 -38.46 0.97
N PHE A 565 12.31 -39.78 1.06
CA PHE A 565 11.29 -40.51 1.80
C PHE A 565 11.86 -41.70 2.57
N THR A 566 11.17 -42.04 3.65
CA THR A 566 11.42 -43.20 4.49
C THR A 566 10.18 -44.07 4.55
N ASP A 567 10.37 -45.38 4.47
CA ASP A 567 9.34 -46.40 4.65
C ASP A 567 9.95 -47.57 5.41
N GLY A 568 10.02 -47.46 6.74
CA GLY A 568 10.57 -48.43 7.69
C GLY A 568 12.01 -48.91 7.44
N THR A 569 12.21 -49.64 6.35
CA THR A 569 13.45 -50.25 5.88
C THR A 569 14.13 -49.47 4.75
N VAL A 570 13.41 -48.58 4.06
CA VAL A 570 13.96 -47.79 2.93
C VAL A 570 14.15 -46.34 3.37
N ASN A 571 15.30 -45.76 3.05
CA ASN A 571 15.57 -44.33 3.14
C ASN A 571 16.23 -43.89 1.84
N ARG A 572 15.55 -43.03 1.07
CA ARG A 572 15.94 -42.74 -0.31
C ARG A 572 15.67 -41.29 -0.66
N THR A 573 16.59 -40.70 -1.43
CA THR A 573 16.42 -39.40 -2.10
C THR A 573 16.50 -39.59 -3.61
N VAL A 574 15.55 -39.01 -4.34
CA VAL A 574 15.49 -39.05 -5.81
C VAL A 574 15.21 -37.67 -6.39
N THR A 575 15.68 -37.44 -7.61
CA THR A 575 15.39 -36.23 -8.38
C THR A 575 14.31 -36.54 -9.41
N LEU A 576 13.23 -35.77 -9.36
CA LEU A 576 12.03 -35.89 -10.17
C LEU A 576 12.00 -34.84 -11.28
N GLN A 577 11.42 -35.22 -12.41
CA GLN A 577 11.02 -34.33 -13.50
C GLN A 577 9.50 -34.39 -13.68
N LYS A 578 8.90 -33.24 -14.02
CA LYS A 578 7.48 -33.16 -14.39
C LYS A 578 7.31 -33.63 -15.83
N LEU A 579 6.28 -34.45 -16.08
CA LEU A 579 5.89 -34.88 -17.41
C LEU A 579 5.28 -33.74 -18.24
#